data_AF-A0A1V2G805-F1
#
_entry.id   AF-A0A1V2G805-F1
#
_cell.length_a   1.000
_cell.length_b   1.000
_cell.length_c   1.000
_cell.angle_alpha   90.00
_cell.angle_beta   90.00
_cell.angle_gamma   90.00
#
_symmetry.space_group_name_H-M   'P 1'
#
loop_
_entity.id
_entity.type
_entity.pdbx_description
1 polymer ?
#
loop_
_entity_poly.entity_id
_entity_poly.type
_entity_poly.pdbx_seq_one_letter_code
_entity_poly.pdbx_strand_id
1 'polypeptide(L)'
;MNRVFFYPAIACFPLLLMLTGCAPMHETRQALSQQTPAAQVDTALPTALKNGWPDSQWWLEYHDNQLTSLINNALQSAPDMQVAEQRIQLAEAQAKAIATQDGPQIDFSADMERQKMSAEGLMGPFA
;
A
#
# COMPACT_ATOMS: atom_id res chain seq x y z
N MET A 1 7.59 -58.31 2.06
CA MET A 1 7.43 -57.57 0.80
C MET A 1 6.69 -56.23 0.97
N ASN A 2 6.73 -55.56 2.15
CA ASN A 2 5.87 -54.38 2.42
C ASN A 2 6.66 -53.11 2.79
N ARG A 3 7.99 -53.20 2.93
CA ARG A 3 8.82 -52.07 3.38
C ARG A 3 8.93 -50.96 2.34
N VAL A 4 8.98 -51.32 1.06
CA VAL A 4 9.13 -50.38 -0.07
C VAL A 4 7.88 -49.51 -0.29
N PHE A 5 6.70 -49.99 0.11
CA PHE A 5 5.43 -49.25 0.03
C PHE A 5 5.22 -48.29 1.22
N PHE A 6 5.87 -48.59 2.36
CA PHE A 6 5.85 -47.71 3.53
C PHE A 6 6.73 -46.46 3.35
N TYR A 7 7.84 -46.54 2.61
CA TYR A 7 8.74 -45.40 2.35
C TYR A 7 8.09 -44.20 1.63
N PRO A 8 7.32 -44.36 0.52
CA PRO A 8 6.62 -43.23 -0.10
C PRO A 8 5.48 -42.70 0.78
N ALA A 9 4.84 -43.56 1.56
CA ALA A 9 3.78 -43.16 2.49
C ALA A 9 4.31 -42.29 3.65
N ILE A 10 5.51 -42.61 4.17
CA ILE A 10 6.18 -41.83 5.22
C ILE A 10 6.66 -40.48 4.68
N ALA A 11 7.08 -40.38 3.41
CA ALA A 11 7.49 -39.11 2.80
C ALA A 11 6.31 -38.19 2.44
N CYS A 12 5.14 -38.75 2.11
CA CYS A 12 3.96 -37.98 1.74
C CYS A 12 3.23 -37.38 2.96
N PHE A 13 3.30 -38.04 4.12
CA PHE A 13 2.66 -37.61 5.36
C PHE A 13 3.12 -36.23 5.90
N PRO A 14 4.42 -35.90 5.98
CA PRO A 14 4.86 -34.56 6.41
C PRO A 14 4.53 -33.47 5.39
N LEU A 15 4.53 -33.79 4.09
CA LEU A 15 4.12 -32.87 3.02
C LEU A 15 2.64 -32.47 3.16
N LEU A 16 1.78 -33.44 3.48
CA LEU A 16 0.35 -33.22 3.71
C LEU A 16 0.09 -32.40 4.97
N LEU A 17 0.85 -32.64 6.05
CA LEU A 17 0.80 -31.86 7.29
C LEU A 17 1.26 -30.40 7.12
N MET A 18 2.24 -30.15 6.24
CA MET A 18 2.71 -28.80 5.94
C MET A 18 1.69 -27.97 5.15
N LEU A 19 0.76 -28.61 4.42
CA LEU A 19 -0.31 -27.92 3.68
C LEU A 19 -1.50 -27.53 4.56
N THR A 20 -1.73 -28.20 5.70
CA THR A 20 -2.89 -27.91 6.59
C THR A 20 -2.68 -26.70 7.51
N GLY A 21 -1.51 -26.07 7.45
CA GLY A 21 -1.13 -24.92 8.29
C GLY A 21 -1.11 -23.57 7.59
N CYS A 22 -1.69 -23.44 6.37
CA CYS A 22 -1.75 -22.15 5.68
C CYS A 22 -2.60 -21.19 6.53
N ALA A 23 -1.96 -20.14 7.04
CA ALA A 23 -2.56 -19.24 8.03
C ALA A 23 -3.88 -18.65 7.54
N PRO A 24 -4.95 -18.65 8.37
CA PRO A 24 -6.17 -17.94 8.01
C PRO A 24 -5.87 -16.44 7.98
N MET A 25 -5.98 -15.83 6.80
CA MET A 25 -5.90 -14.38 6.64
C MET A 25 -7.06 -13.78 7.44
N HIS A 26 -6.76 -13.20 8.60
CA HIS A 26 -7.76 -12.54 9.43
C HIS A 26 -8.13 -11.22 8.74
N GLU A 27 -9.35 -11.14 8.25
CA GLU A 27 -9.87 -9.93 7.61
C GLU A 27 -10.16 -8.88 8.69
N THR A 28 -9.11 -8.19 9.15
CA THR A 28 -9.16 -7.09 10.12
C THR A 28 -9.71 -5.81 9.50
N ARG A 29 -10.67 -5.91 8.58
CA ARG A 29 -11.48 -4.76 8.19
C ARG A 29 -12.59 -4.62 9.23
N GLN A 30 -12.21 -4.21 10.44
CA GLN A 30 -13.18 -3.76 11.43
C GLN A 30 -13.88 -2.56 10.80
N ALA A 31 -15.14 -2.75 10.37
CA ALA A 31 -15.96 -1.66 9.88
C ALA A 31 -15.93 -0.58 10.97
N LEU A 32 -15.40 0.60 10.65
CA LEU A 32 -15.44 1.72 11.57
C LEU A 32 -16.91 1.88 11.98
N SER A 33 -17.19 1.61 13.26
CA SER A 33 -18.45 2.02 13.87
C SER A 33 -18.61 3.49 13.52
N GLN A 34 -19.61 3.82 12.71
CA GLN A 34 -19.92 5.21 12.37
C GLN A 34 -20.27 5.89 13.69
N GLN A 35 -19.25 6.52 14.29
CA GLN A 35 -19.43 7.36 15.45
C GLN A 35 -20.05 8.64 14.91
N THR A 36 -21.38 8.67 14.84
CA THR A 36 -22.12 9.88 14.51
C THR A 36 -21.67 10.96 15.50
N PRO A 37 -21.08 12.08 15.04
CA PRO A 37 -20.82 13.20 15.92
C PRO A 37 -22.10 13.53 16.67
N ALA A 38 -22.00 13.70 17.99
CA ALA A 38 -23.14 13.94 18.86
C ALA A 38 -24.08 14.97 18.22
N ALA A 39 -25.36 14.59 18.10
CA ALA A 39 -26.43 15.37 17.50
C ALA A 39 -26.71 16.65 18.31
N GLN A 40 -25.80 17.62 18.19
CA GLN A 40 -25.93 18.98 18.73
C GLN A 40 -25.73 20.03 17.61
N VAL A 41 -26.03 19.65 16.37
CA VAL A 41 -26.24 20.62 15.30
C VAL A 41 -27.74 20.89 15.27
N ASP A 42 -28.14 22.15 15.52
CA ASP A 42 -29.53 22.59 15.43
C ASP A 42 -30.18 22.04 14.16
N THR A 43 -31.18 21.19 14.34
CA THR A 43 -31.79 20.35 13.28
C THR A 43 -32.72 21.13 12.35
N ALA A 44 -32.76 22.46 12.46
CA ALA A 44 -33.37 23.32 11.46
C ALA A 44 -32.40 23.49 10.28
N LEU A 45 -32.16 22.39 9.54
CA LEU A 45 -31.54 22.49 8.22
C LEU A 45 -32.35 23.46 7.36
N PRO A 46 -31.69 24.38 6.63
CA PRO A 46 -32.38 25.27 5.70
C PRO A 46 -33.27 24.45 4.78
N THR A 47 -34.43 24.98 4.38
CA THR A 47 -35.37 24.28 3.48
C THR A 47 -34.69 23.74 2.22
N ALA A 48 -33.60 24.38 1.78
CA ALA A 48 -32.75 23.93 0.67
C ALA A 48 -32.10 22.54 0.87
N LEU A 49 -31.76 22.15 2.12
CA LEU A 49 -31.16 20.84 2.43
C LEU A 49 -32.19 19.77 2.82
N LYS A 50 -33.49 20.07 2.83
CA LYS A 50 -34.54 19.06 3.11
C LYS A 50 -34.56 17.91 2.11
N ASN A 51 -34.04 18.14 0.91
CA ASN A 51 -34.03 17.14 -0.18
C ASN A 51 -32.73 16.33 -0.24
N GLY A 52 -31.83 16.50 0.75
CA GLY A 52 -30.55 15.80 0.82
C GLY A 52 -29.35 16.73 0.69
N TRP A 53 -28.16 16.13 0.73
CA TRP A 53 -26.91 16.84 0.49
C TRP A 53 -26.84 17.28 -0.97
N PRO A 54 -26.39 18.51 -1.27
CA PRO A 54 -26.32 19.00 -2.64
C PRO A 54 -25.30 18.23 -3.47
N ASP A 55 -25.46 18.26 -4.79
CA ASP A 55 -24.60 17.54 -5.73
C ASP A 55 -23.14 18.01 -5.65
N SER A 56 -22.21 17.18 -6.12
CA SER A 56 -20.80 17.49 -6.29
C SER A 56 -20.54 18.84 -6.99
N GLN A 57 -21.44 19.27 -7.89
CA GLN A 57 -21.34 20.53 -8.63
C GLN A 57 -22.40 21.56 -8.23
N TRP A 58 -22.75 21.61 -6.94
CA TRP A 58 -23.78 22.51 -6.39
C TRP A 58 -23.69 23.98 -6.82
N TRP A 59 -22.50 24.48 -7.10
CA TRP A 59 -22.29 25.89 -7.49
C TRP A 59 -22.88 26.24 -8.86
N LEU A 60 -23.19 25.25 -9.71
CA LEU A 60 -23.78 25.48 -11.02
C LEU A 60 -25.22 26.02 -10.93
N GLU A 61 -25.93 25.74 -9.84
CA GLU A 61 -27.28 26.26 -9.59
C GLU A 61 -27.31 27.78 -9.40
N TYR A 62 -26.16 28.40 -9.08
CA TYR A 62 -26.05 29.85 -8.95
C TYR A 62 -25.96 30.58 -10.31
N HIS A 63 -25.81 29.86 -11.42
CA HIS A 63 -25.72 30.41 -12.78
C HIS A 63 -24.66 31.50 -12.97
N ASP A 64 -23.59 31.50 -12.16
CA ASP A 64 -22.48 32.44 -12.26
C ASP A 64 -21.30 31.80 -13.02
N ASN A 65 -21.04 32.31 -14.22
CA ASN A 65 -19.94 31.87 -15.08
C ASN A 65 -18.57 32.22 -14.50
N GLN A 66 -18.44 33.35 -13.78
CA GLN A 66 -17.18 33.72 -13.12
C GLN A 66 -16.87 32.76 -11.98
N LEU A 67 -17.85 32.49 -11.11
CA LEU A 67 -17.71 31.53 -10.02
C LEU A 67 -17.32 30.15 -10.54
N THR A 68 -18.01 29.68 -11.58
CA THR A 68 -17.73 28.38 -12.20
C THR A 68 -16.31 28.31 -12.75
N SER A 69 -15.82 29.38 -13.39
CA SER A 69 -14.45 29.44 -13.89
C SER A 69 -13.41 29.42 -12.76
N LEU A 70 -13.68 30.11 -11.64
CA LEU A 70 -12.77 30.14 -10.49
C LEU A 70 -12.68 28.78 -9.82
N ILE A 71 -13.82 28.11 -9.62
CA ILE A 71 -13.87 26.77 -9.01
C ILE A 71 -13.17 25.75 -9.90
N ASN A 72 -13.41 25.77 -11.21
CA ASN A 72 -12.73 24.86 -12.14
C ASN A 72 -11.21 25.08 -12.15
N ASN A 73 -10.76 26.33 -12.11
CA ASN A 73 -9.34 26.64 -12.03
C ASN A 73 -8.74 26.16 -10.70
N ALA A 74 -9.43 26.40 -9.58
CA ALA A 74 -9.01 25.93 -8.26
C ALA A 74 -8.91 24.40 -8.21
N LEU A 75 -9.88 23.67 -8.77
CA LEU A 75 -9.85 22.19 -8.83
C LEU A 75 -8.69 21.67 -9.70
N GLN A 76 -8.41 22.31 -10.84
CA GLN A 76 -7.35 21.87 -11.75
C GLN A 76 -5.95 22.22 -11.24
N SER A 77 -5.81 23.33 -10.52
CA SER A 77 -4.51 23.88 -10.11
C SER A 77 -4.25 23.81 -8.61
N ALA A 78 -5.12 23.17 -7.82
CA ALA A 78 -4.95 23.03 -6.37
C ALA A 78 -3.68 22.22 -6.05
N PRO A 79 -2.62 22.84 -5.51
CA PRO A 79 -1.42 22.13 -5.10
C PRO A 79 -1.71 21.13 -3.96
N ASP A 80 -2.73 21.42 -3.16
CA ASP A 80 -3.18 20.55 -2.07
C ASP A 80 -3.71 19.19 -2.57
N MET A 81 -4.47 19.17 -3.68
CA MET A 81 -4.93 17.92 -4.29
C MET A 81 -3.76 17.10 -4.84
N GLN A 82 -2.76 17.77 -5.43
CA GLN A 82 -1.54 17.09 -5.88
C GLN A 82 -0.79 16.44 -4.71
N VAL A 83 -0.68 17.13 -3.57
CA VAL A 83 -0.08 16.57 -2.35
C VAL A 83 -0.88 15.38 -1.82
N ALA A 84 -2.22 15.46 -1.84
CA ALA A 84 -3.08 14.35 -1.45
C ALA A 84 -2.89 13.13 -2.36
N GLU A 85 -2.83 13.33 -3.68
CA GLU A 85 -2.55 12.26 -4.65
C GLU A 85 -1.19 11.61 -4.40
N GLN A 86 -0.14 12.40 -4.17
CA GLN A 86 1.19 11.88 -3.87
C GLN A 86 1.20 11.05 -2.58
N ARG A 87 0.41 11.42 -1.56
CA ARG A 87 0.25 10.61 -0.35
C ARG A 87 -0.43 9.27 -0.63
N ILE A 88 -1.40 9.24 -1.53
CA ILE A 88 -2.04 7.98 -1.95
C ILE A 88 -1.04 7.11 -2.71
N GLN A 89 -0.32 7.67 -3.68
CA GLN A 89 0.71 6.94 -4.44
C GLN A 89 1.80 6.37 -3.52
N LEU A 90 2.22 7.13 -2.51
CA LEU A 90 3.19 6.67 -1.51
C LEU A 90 2.65 5.48 -0.70
N ALA A 91 1.39 5.54 -0.25
CA ALA A 91 0.76 4.47 0.49
C ALA A 91 0.62 3.18 -0.37
N GLU A 92 0.25 3.33 -1.64
CA GLU A 92 0.18 2.21 -2.59
C GLU A 92 1.56 1.59 -2.84
N ALA A 93 2.60 2.41 -3.01
CA ALA A 93 3.97 1.92 -3.19
C ALA A 93 4.46 1.14 -1.97
N GLN A 94 4.14 1.59 -0.74
CA GLN A 94 4.46 0.87 0.49
C GLN A 94 3.74 -0.47 0.57
N ALA A 95 2.43 -0.50 0.26
CA ALA A 95 1.66 -1.73 0.24
C ALA A 95 2.22 -2.72 -0.79
N LYS A 96 2.58 -2.24 -1.99
CA LYS A 96 3.19 -3.06 -3.05
C LYS A 96 4.55 -3.61 -2.63
N ALA A 97 5.39 -2.80 -1.97
CA ALA A 97 6.70 -3.22 -1.50
C ALA A 97 6.61 -4.38 -0.48
N ILE A 98 5.62 -4.35 0.41
CA ILE A 98 5.35 -5.43 1.35
C ILE A 98 4.84 -6.66 0.60
N ALA A 99 3.89 -6.51 -0.32
CA ALA A 99 3.35 -7.63 -1.10
C ALA A 99 4.43 -8.33 -1.96
N THR A 100 5.43 -7.61 -2.47
CA THR A 100 6.55 -8.22 -3.20
C THR A 100 7.49 -9.04 -2.32
N GLN A 101 7.51 -8.84 -1.00
CA GLN A 101 8.33 -9.67 -0.09
C GLN A 101 7.81 -11.11 0.00
N ASP A 102 6.52 -11.32 -0.22
CA ASP A 102 5.89 -12.65 -0.23
C ASP A 102 6.11 -13.41 -1.55
N GLY A 103 6.67 -12.74 -2.56
CA GLY A 103 6.97 -13.31 -3.89
C GLY A 103 8.40 -13.86 -4.01
N PRO A 104 8.69 -14.62 -5.07
CA PRO A 104 10.06 -15.06 -5.35
C PRO A 104 10.96 -13.86 -5.68
N GLN A 105 12.06 -13.73 -4.94
CA GLN A 105 13.08 -12.71 -5.18
C GLN A 105 14.21 -13.33 -6.02
N ILE A 106 14.59 -12.65 -7.09
CA ILE A 106 15.68 -13.08 -7.98
C ILE A 106 16.67 -11.93 -8.04
N ASP A 107 17.82 -12.12 -7.42
CA ASP A 107 18.93 -11.19 -7.44
C ASP A 107 20.13 -11.82 -8.17
N PHE A 108 20.88 -11.00 -8.91
CA PHE A 108 22.09 -11.41 -9.61
C PHE A 108 23.19 -10.40 -9.32
N SER A 109 24.29 -10.86 -8.73
CA SER A 109 25.48 -10.04 -8.48
C SER A 109 26.72 -10.74 -9.02
N ALA A 110 27.68 -9.93 -9.49
CA ALA A 110 28.97 -10.38 -9.97
C ALA A 110 30.04 -9.35 -9.57
N ASP A 111 30.95 -9.75 -8.69
CA ASP A 111 32.04 -8.91 -8.20
C ASP A 111 33.39 -9.47 -8.67
N MET A 112 34.26 -8.60 -9.19
CA MET A 112 35.62 -8.95 -9.58
C MET A 112 36.58 -7.90 -9.04
N GLU A 113 37.14 -8.18 -7.86
CA GLU A 113 38.12 -7.31 -7.20
C GLU A 113 39.55 -7.78 -7.51
N ARG A 114 40.42 -6.86 -7.93
CA ARG A 114 41.83 -7.16 -8.20
C ARG A 114 42.74 -6.19 -7.45
N GLN A 115 43.07 -6.55 -6.22
CA GLN A 115 44.06 -5.82 -5.44
C GLN A 115 45.47 -6.27 -5.82
N LYS A 116 46.27 -5.32 -6.32
CA LYS A 116 47.72 -5.49 -6.49
C LYS A 116 48.41 -4.66 -5.42
N MET A 117 48.79 -5.28 -4.32
CA MET A 117 49.68 -4.65 -3.33
C MET A 117 51.07 -4.55 -3.96
N SER A 118 51.62 -3.33 -4.03
CA SER A 118 52.99 -3.13 -4.49
C SER A 118 53.95 -3.70 -3.45
N ALA A 119 54.96 -4.46 -3.88
CA ALA A 119 56.05 -4.91 -3.01
C ALA A 119 56.86 -3.73 -2.41
N GLU A 120 56.68 -2.51 -2.94
CA GLU A 120 57.29 -1.27 -2.43
C GLU A 120 56.27 -0.35 -1.71
N GLY A 121 55.03 -0.80 -1.47
CA GLY A 121 53.95 0.03 -0.92
C GLY A 121 53.62 -0.27 0.54
N LEU A 122 53.76 0.74 1.41
CA LEU A 122 53.27 0.95 2.80
C LEU A 122 53.44 -0.16 3.87
N MET A 123 53.79 -1.39 3.49
CA MET A 123 54.35 -2.39 4.39
C MET A 123 55.83 -2.46 4.04
N GLY A 124 56.61 -1.58 4.68
CA GLY A 124 58.07 -1.58 4.55
C GLY A 124 58.68 -2.94 4.96
N PRO A 125 60.00 -3.12 4.78
CA PRO A 125 60.72 -4.39 4.92
C PRO A 125 60.83 -4.97 6.36
N PHE A 126 59.83 -4.77 7.22
CA PHE A 126 59.80 -5.23 8.61
C PHE A 126 58.55 -6.08 8.95
N ALA A 127 58.08 -6.88 8.00
CA ALA A 127 57.29 -8.08 8.32
C ALA A 127 58.24 -9.27 8.54
#